data_AF-A0A2G6WVJ1-F1
#
_entry.id   AF-A0A2G6WVJ1-F1
#
_cell.length_a   1.000
_cell.length_b   1.000
_cell.length_c   1.000
_cell.angle_alpha   90.00
_cell.angle_beta   90.00
_cell.angle_gamma   90.00
#
_symmetry.space_group_name_H-M   'P 1'
#
loop_
_entity.id
_entity.type
_entity.pdbx_description
1 polymer ?
#
loop_
_entity_poly.entity_id
_entity_poly.type
_entity_poly.pdbx_seq_one_letter_code
_entity_poly.pdbx_strand_id
1 'polypeptide(L)'
;MNTTSPSLRLARGLLMAGAIALLLSCGGGGGGGGSGTTGFGALGTTATGTGTGTGTGTGTGTGTGTGTGTGTNTGGGGGGGDSGSGDAGSGSGTGTGTGSTGSTGSGGDSTASNTNGDGSGVGSGGTGVTADAAGIGAADGLGSVILNGLRYNTDSATFSLEDTTELQIGMSARIAGKVNADFTSGIAATVVSAAELRGAVSAIDLKNGSFTVMGARVTTDNATVWADADGTTDLVDGAIVQVWGLPAAPGTLRATRVQVAPATTAPLVTGTVQNLDRGAQQFTLGLLTVDFGAAAFGPGIDAASLANGTLVRVRGTAVPAAGRFTATQVQGWYAIPSADGIALQLAGVVTDFAALGDFRVLGNKIDARNAQITGGPVGSIGNGVKVEVDGLLSAQVLVVKKLRIRHVPGTGGPVSFTVIGAIGGYQSAADFTVRGQRVNASGSGTIFENGTAADLGNGKRVTVVGDRVVDGVLIAQRVSFTLP
;
A
#
# COMPACT_ATOMS: atom_id res chain seq x y z
N MET A 1 24.31 -7.44 -55.25
CA MET A 1 25.24 -8.28 -56.05
C MET A 1 26.27 -8.79 -55.07
N ASN A 2 26.16 -10.03 -54.59
CA ASN A 2 26.87 -11.21 -55.10
C ASN A 2 28.39 -10.93 -55.22
N THR A 3 29.25 -11.68 -54.54
CA THR A 3 29.35 -13.14 -54.63
C THR A 3 29.63 -13.88 -53.30
N THR A 4 29.39 -15.20 -53.34
CA THR A 4 29.31 -16.15 -52.22
C THR A 4 30.44 -17.20 -52.23
N SER A 5 30.72 -17.77 -51.05
CA SER A 5 31.17 -19.17 -50.83
C SER A 5 32.65 -19.53 -51.14
N PRO A 6 33.19 -20.69 -50.67
CA PRO A 6 32.50 -21.82 -49.99
C PRO A 6 33.18 -22.41 -48.71
N SER A 7 32.37 -23.13 -47.90
CA SER A 7 32.58 -24.46 -47.22
C SER A 7 33.96 -24.90 -46.63
N LEU A 8 34.09 -25.77 -45.61
CA LEU A 8 33.55 -27.16 -45.59
C LEU A 8 33.78 -27.93 -44.25
N ARG A 9 32.69 -28.49 -43.68
CA ARG A 9 32.51 -29.80 -42.95
C ARG A 9 33.35 -30.29 -41.73
N LEU A 10 32.58 -30.84 -40.76
CA LEU A 10 32.81 -32.04 -39.91
C LEU A 10 33.97 -31.99 -38.87
N ALA A 11 33.93 -32.70 -37.72
CA ALA A 11 33.16 -33.91 -37.37
C ALA A 11 32.64 -33.98 -35.92
N ARG A 12 31.71 -34.92 -35.68
CA ARG A 12 31.26 -35.40 -34.35
C ARG A 12 32.12 -36.57 -33.87
N GLY A 13 32.26 -36.71 -32.55
CA GLY A 13 32.48 -37.99 -31.86
C GLY A 13 33.33 -37.85 -30.59
N LEU A 14 33.18 -38.60 -29.49
CA LEU A 14 32.12 -39.37 -28.82
C LEU A 14 32.84 -39.99 -27.59
N LEU A 15 32.20 -40.02 -26.41
CA LEU A 15 32.49 -40.80 -25.18
C LEU A 15 33.87 -41.48 -24.94
N MET A 16 34.40 -41.33 -23.72
CA MET A 16 34.51 -42.37 -22.65
C MET A 16 35.12 -41.69 -21.40
N ALA A 17 34.51 -41.70 -20.20
CA ALA A 17 34.29 -42.82 -19.26
C ALA A 17 35.57 -43.26 -18.51
N GLY A 18 35.61 -43.02 -17.20
CA GLY A 18 36.61 -43.52 -16.23
C GLY A 18 36.06 -43.37 -14.80
N ALA A 19 36.16 -44.41 -13.97
CA ALA A 19 35.45 -44.51 -12.69
C ALA A 19 36.23 -45.34 -11.64
N ILE A 20 35.76 -45.30 -10.37
CA ILE A 20 36.13 -46.17 -9.22
C ILE A 20 37.52 -45.83 -8.60
N ALA A 21 37.77 -45.84 -7.27
CA ALA A 21 37.11 -46.38 -6.06
C ALA A 21 37.20 -45.37 -4.87
N LEU A 22 36.26 -45.23 -3.93
CA LEU A 22 35.79 -46.12 -2.84
C LEU A 22 36.57 -45.98 -1.51
N LEU A 23 35.88 -45.57 -0.43
CA LEU A 23 36.19 -45.91 0.96
C LEU A 23 34.90 -45.90 1.82
N LEU A 24 34.76 -46.87 2.73
CA LEU A 24 33.59 -47.06 3.61
C LEU A 24 33.87 -46.51 5.02
N SER A 25 32.81 -46.17 5.77
CA SER A 25 32.80 -46.24 7.24
C SER A 25 31.39 -46.54 7.76
N CYS A 26 31.29 -47.18 8.94
CA CYS A 26 30.08 -47.88 9.42
C CYS A 26 29.90 -47.78 10.95
N GLY A 27 28.64 -47.82 11.43
CA GLY A 27 28.19 -47.83 12.83
C GLY A 27 27.17 -46.70 13.11
N GLY A 28 25.98 -46.86 13.72
CA GLY A 28 25.36 -47.99 14.46
C GLY A 28 25.53 -47.84 15.99
N GLY A 29 24.51 -47.84 16.87
CA GLY A 29 23.04 -47.84 16.73
C GLY A 29 22.33 -48.00 18.11
N GLY A 30 21.02 -47.65 18.21
CA GLY A 30 20.13 -47.89 19.40
C GLY A 30 20.24 -46.88 20.58
N GLY A 31 19.23 -46.66 21.44
CA GLY A 31 17.81 -47.04 21.40
C GLY A 31 17.08 -46.91 22.77
N GLY A 32 15.90 -46.26 22.80
CA GLY A 32 14.82 -46.45 23.80
C GLY A 32 14.90 -45.72 25.16
N GLY A 33 13.73 -45.29 25.68
CA GLY A 33 13.53 -44.93 27.10
C GLY A 33 12.74 -43.63 27.33
N GLY A 34 11.59 -43.71 28.02
CA GLY A 34 10.83 -42.55 28.49
C GLY A 34 10.19 -42.81 29.85
N SER A 35 9.56 -41.76 30.41
CA SER A 35 8.89 -41.69 31.72
C SER A 35 9.77 -41.38 32.94
N GLY A 36 9.24 -40.51 33.82
CA GLY A 36 9.29 -40.78 35.26
C GLY A 36 10.04 -39.79 36.17
N THR A 37 9.25 -38.98 36.87
CA THR A 37 9.44 -38.63 38.31
C THR A 37 10.79 -38.08 38.81
N THR A 38 10.79 -36.80 39.19
CA THR A 38 11.72 -36.22 40.17
C THR A 38 11.18 -36.42 41.60
N GLY A 39 12.04 -36.77 42.57
CA GLY A 39 11.59 -36.93 43.97
C GLY A 39 12.70 -37.15 45.02
N PHE A 40 12.68 -36.28 46.05
CA PHE A 40 13.19 -36.42 47.43
C PHE A 40 14.69 -36.24 47.78
N GLY A 41 14.91 -35.53 48.92
CA GLY A 41 16.19 -35.27 49.60
C GLY A 41 16.62 -33.79 49.59
N ALA A 42 16.17 -32.85 50.42
CA ALA A 42 15.90 -32.74 51.87
C ALA A 42 17.08 -32.18 52.72
N LEU A 43 16.76 -31.28 53.67
CA LEU A 43 17.62 -30.58 54.67
C LEU A 43 18.45 -29.37 54.13
N GLY A 44 18.43 -28.16 54.71
CA GLY A 44 17.59 -27.61 55.81
C GLY A 44 17.96 -26.15 56.24
N THR A 45 17.22 -25.63 57.24
CA THR A 45 17.48 -24.42 58.08
C THR A 45 17.11 -22.98 57.59
N THR A 46 16.09 -22.38 58.26
CA THR A 46 15.98 -21.01 58.89
C THR A 46 16.70 -19.78 58.28
N ALA A 47 16.17 -18.54 58.24
CA ALA A 47 14.97 -17.91 58.84
C ALA A 47 14.55 -16.57 58.14
N THR A 48 13.43 -15.94 58.60
CA THR A 48 12.96 -14.53 58.38
C THR A 48 12.71 -14.08 56.93
N GLY A 49 11.50 -13.71 56.48
CA GLY A 49 10.65 -12.56 56.90
C GLY A 49 10.81 -11.44 55.85
N THR A 50 9.81 -10.86 55.17
CA THR A 50 8.45 -10.42 55.54
C THR A 50 7.42 -10.54 54.38
N GLY A 51 6.11 -10.44 54.66
CA GLY A 51 5.05 -10.36 53.63
C GLY A 51 5.05 -9.03 52.84
N THR A 52 4.19 -8.78 51.85
CA THR A 52 2.93 -9.43 51.41
C THR A 52 2.86 -9.46 49.87
N GLY A 53 1.92 -10.11 49.16
CA GLY A 53 0.78 -10.96 49.55
C GLY A 53 -0.45 -10.68 48.66
N THR A 54 -1.04 -11.72 48.06
CA THR A 54 -2.10 -11.62 47.02
C THR A 54 -3.31 -12.50 47.36
N GLY A 55 -4.52 -11.93 47.24
CA GLY A 55 -5.77 -12.66 47.52
C GLY A 55 -6.34 -13.36 46.29
N THR A 56 -6.54 -14.68 46.37
CA THR A 56 -7.36 -15.45 45.44
C THR A 56 -8.76 -15.65 46.03
N GLY A 57 -9.79 -15.55 45.18
CA GLY A 57 -11.18 -15.79 45.56
C GLY A 57 -11.92 -16.48 44.43
N THR A 58 -12.22 -17.77 44.60
CA THR A 58 -13.05 -18.57 43.69
C THR A 58 -14.54 -18.36 43.98
N GLY A 59 -15.38 -18.41 42.95
CA GLY A 59 -16.84 -18.27 43.11
C GLY A 59 -17.63 -18.65 41.86
N THR A 60 -18.21 -19.84 41.87
CA THR A 60 -19.13 -20.37 40.84
C THR A 60 -20.53 -19.78 40.98
N GLY A 61 -21.22 -19.51 39.87
CA GLY A 61 -22.65 -19.13 39.91
C GLY A 61 -23.34 -19.14 38.55
N THR A 62 -24.14 -20.17 38.28
CA THR A 62 -25.07 -20.23 37.13
C THR A 62 -26.36 -19.48 37.43
N GLY A 63 -26.91 -18.75 36.45
CA GLY A 63 -28.22 -18.11 36.59
C GLY A 63 -28.78 -17.60 35.27
N THR A 64 -29.74 -18.33 34.69
CA THR A 64 -30.59 -17.87 33.58
C THR A 64 -31.72 -16.99 34.09
N GLY A 65 -32.02 -15.88 33.42
CA GLY A 65 -33.13 -15.00 33.79
C GLY A 65 -33.55 -14.05 32.66
N THR A 66 -34.61 -14.41 31.95
CA THR A 66 -35.31 -13.54 30.98
C THR A 66 -36.17 -12.50 31.71
N GLY A 67 -36.14 -11.24 31.29
CA GLY A 67 -36.98 -10.20 31.88
C GLY A 67 -37.16 -8.97 30.98
N THR A 68 -38.23 -8.97 30.19
CA THR A 68 -38.73 -7.78 29.48
C THR A 68 -39.44 -6.84 30.46
N GLY A 69 -39.17 -5.52 30.39
CA GLY A 69 -39.85 -4.54 31.23
C GLY A 69 -39.67 -3.09 30.76
N THR A 70 -40.66 -2.56 30.06
CA THR A 70 -40.76 -1.14 29.67
C THR A 70 -41.50 -0.32 30.73
N GLY A 71 -41.08 0.92 30.96
CA GLY A 71 -41.83 1.93 31.73
C GLY A 71 -40.89 2.91 32.45
N THR A 72 -40.59 4.09 31.90
CA THR A 72 -41.30 5.34 32.18
C THR A 72 -41.50 5.66 33.67
N ASN A 73 -40.71 6.60 34.22
CA ASN A 73 -41.30 7.79 34.82
C ASN A 73 -40.34 8.97 34.95
N THR A 74 -40.91 10.17 34.75
CA THR A 74 -40.35 11.48 35.10
C THR A 74 -40.82 11.88 36.51
N GLY A 75 -40.10 12.79 37.19
CA GLY A 75 -40.72 13.62 38.24
C GLY A 75 -39.87 14.09 39.43
N GLY A 76 -39.47 15.37 39.41
CA GLY A 76 -39.29 16.24 40.59
C GLY A 76 -37.98 16.13 41.40
N GLY A 77 -37.37 17.24 41.87
CA GLY A 77 -37.68 18.66 41.61
C GLY A 77 -36.99 19.64 42.58
N GLY A 78 -37.03 20.95 42.24
CA GLY A 78 -36.70 22.09 43.13
C GLY A 78 -35.26 22.62 43.06
N GLY A 79 -34.98 23.94 43.00
CA GLY A 79 -35.91 25.09 42.84
C GLY A 79 -35.22 26.47 43.00
N GLY A 80 -35.88 27.54 42.49
CA GLY A 80 -35.49 28.97 42.55
C GLY A 80 -34.31 29.37 41.63
N GLY A 81 -34.21 30.53 40.97
CA GLY A 81 -35.04 31.74 40.79
C GLY A 81 -34.18 32.80 40.03
N ASP A 82 -34.66 33.89 39.42
CA ASP A 82 -36.03 34.39 39.21
C ASP A 82 -36.04 35.42 38.02
N SER A 83 -36.97 36.41 38.00
CA SER A 83 -37.05 37.66 37.20
C SER A 83 -35.85 38.10 36.30
N GLY A 84 -36.01 38.68 35.09
CA GLY A 84 -37.21 39.07 34.33
C GLY A 84 -36.87 40.00 33.12
N SER A 85 -37.72 39.98 32.08
CA SER A 85 -37.98 40.95 30.98
C SER A 85 -37.06 42.18 30.71
N GLY A 86 -36.78 42.49 29.42
CA GLY A 86 -36.49 43.87 28.98
C GLY A 86 -35.78 44.10 27.62
N ASP A 87 -36.56 44.43 26.59
CA ASP A 87 -36.35 45.27 25.37
C ASP A 87 -34.98 45.58 24.68
N ALA A 88 -35.08 45.55 23.34
CA ALA A 88 -34.58 46.46 22.29
C ALA A 88 -33.31 47.34 22.47
N GLY A 89 -32.47 47.34 21.43
CA GLY A 89 -31.44 48.36 21.19
C GLY A 89 -31.00 48.44 19.72
N SER A 90 -31.42 49.50 19.01
CA SER A 90 -30.98 49.81 17.65
C SER A 90 -29.71 50.69 17.64
N GLY A 91 -28.86 50.54 16.64
CA GLY A 91 -27.64 51.35 16.45
C GLY A 91 -27.52 51.89 15.03
N SER A 92 -27.46 53.22 14.90
CA SER A 92 -27.45 53.98 13.63
C SER A 92 -26.04 54.32 13.13
N GLY A 93 -25.88 54.53 11.82
CA GLY A 93 -24.71 55.21 11.23
C GLY A 93 -25.00 55.78 9.83
N THR A 94 -24.70 57.06 9.60
CA THR A 94 -25.14 57.86 8.43
C THR A 94 -24.00 58.61 7.74
N GLY A 95 -24.13 58.85 6.42
CA GLY A 95 -23.38 59.87 5.65
C GLY A 95 -23.33 59.51 4.15
N THR A 96 -23.93 60.19 3.16
CA THR A 96 -24.01 61.61 2.70
C THR A 96 -22.81 62.13 1.90
N GLY A 97 -23.01 62.49 0.61
CA GLY A 97 -22.13 63.44 -0.12
C GLY A 97 -22.03 63.30 -1.66
N THR A 98 -22.80 64.12 -2.40
CA THR A 98 -22.44 64.93 -3.62
C THR A 98 -21.31 64.49 -4.60
N GLY A 99 -21.36 64.69 -5.93
CA GLY A 99 -22.36 65.30 -6.84
C GLY A 99 -21.77 65.78 -8.20
N SER A 100 -22.65 66.07 -9.18
CA SER A 100 -22.47 66.91 -10.42
C SER A 100 -21.77 66.40 -11.71
N THR A 101 -22.61 66.17 -12.75
CA THR A 101 -22.58 66.69 -14.15
C THR A 101 -21.32 66.69 -15.06
N GLY A 102 -21.45 66.17 -16.30
CA GLY A 102 -20.81 66.77 -17.50
C GLY A 102 -20.34 65.85 -18.65
N SER A 103 -21.05 65.89 -19.79
CA SER A 103 -20.73 65.32 -21.14
C SER A 103 -19.25 65.52 -21.61
N THR A 104 -18.59 64.70 -22.44
CA THR A 104 -18.94 63.98 -23.70
C THR A 104 -17.94 62.84 -24.02
N GLY A 105 -18.23 61.93 -24.97
CA GLY A 105 -17.19 61.32 -25.84
C GLY A 105 -17.05 59.79 -25.92
N SER A 106 -17.70 59.18 -26.92
CA SER A 106 -17.25 58.06 -27.77
C SER A 106 -16.55 56.80 -27.22
N GLY A 107 -17.23 55.65 -27.40
CA GLY A 107 -16.63 54.41 -27.96
C GLY A 107 -16.20 53.32 -26.97
N GLY A 108 -16.69 52.09 -27.16
CA GLY A 108 -16.22 50.93 -26.39
C GLY A 108 -17.27 49.83 -26.22
N ASP A 109 -17.26 48.86 -27.13
CA ASP A 109 -18.03 47.61 -27.12
C ASP A 109 -18.00 46.86 -25.77
N SER A 110 -19.18 46.48 -25.26
CA SER A 110 -19.40 45.37 -24.31
C SER A 110 -20.89 45.10 -24.12
N THR A 111 -21.41 44.02 -24.70
CA THR A 111 -22.82 43.63 -24.57
C THR A 111 -23.09 42.80 -23.31
N ALA A 112 -23.57 43.46 -22.26
CA ALA A 112 -24.26 42.79 -21.14
C ALA A 112 -25.75 43.15 -21.18
N SER A 113 -26.60 42.17 -21.49
CA SER A 113 -28.06 42.30 -21.37
C SER A 113 -28.56 41.38 -20.26
N ASN A 114 -29.32 41.96 -19.33
CA ASN A 114 -29.91 41.28 -18.18
C ASN A 114 -31.40 41.03 -18.45
N THR A 115 -31.88 39.81 -18.23
CA THR A 115 -33.33 39.59 -18.02
C THR A 115 -33.59 38.73 -16.79
N ASN A 116 -34.50 39.26 -15.98
CA ASN A 116 -34.93 38.82 -14.67
C ASN A 116 -35.81 37.55 -14.72
N GLY A 117 -35.69 36.64 -13.76
CA GLY A 117 -36.55 35.45 -13.68
C GLY A 117 -36.26 34.48 -12.53
N ASP A 118 -37.12 34.52 -11.52
CA ASP A 118 -37.50 33.48 -10.56
C ASP A 118 -36.42 32.69 -9.79
N GLY A 119 -36.34 33.01 -8.50
CA GLY A 119 -35.61 32.21 -7.51
C GLY A 119 -36.27 30.85 -7.26
N SER A 120 -35.73 29.81 -7.89
CA SER A 120 -35.82 28.45 -7.36
C SER A 120 -34.64 28.20 -6.42
N GLY A 121 -34.92 28.23 -5.11
CA GLY A 121 -33.95 27.87 -4.08
C GLY A 121 -33.63 26.37 -4.14
N VAL A 122 -32.78 25.96 -5.09
CA VAL A 122 -32.15 24.64 -5.02
C VAL A 122 -31.16 24.65 -3.87
N GLY A 123 -31.55 23.99 -2.77
CA GLY A 123 -30.58 23.67 -1.72
C GLY A 123 -29.43 22.90 -2.36
N SER A 124 -28.20 23.36 -2.15
CA SER A 124 -27.00 22.65 -2.60
C SER A 124 -26.86 21.36 -1.79
N GLY A 125 -27.61 20.34 -2.20
CA GLY A 125 -27.33 18.94 -1.88
C GLY A 125 -26.01 18.59 -2.54
N GLY A 126 -24.92 19.00 -1.90
CA GLY A 126 -23.57 18.88 -2.44
C GLY A 126 -23.32 17.46 -2.91
N THR A 127 -22.93 17.30 -4.18
CA THR A 127 -22.90 16.02 -4.90
C THR A 127 -21.73 15.11 -4.51
N GLY A 128 -21.35 15.09 -3.22
CA GLY A 128 -20.45 14.12 -2.59
C GLY A 128 -18.99 14.11 -3.07
N VAL A 129 -18.64 14.90 -4.08
CA VAL A 129 -17.31 14.98 -4.69
C VAL A 129 -16.49 16.10 -4.04
N THR A 130 -15.87 15.80 -2.90
CA THR A 130 -14.99 16.72 -2.18
C THR A 130 -13.54 16.60 -2.64
N ALA A 131 -12.97 17.75 -3.00
CA ALA A 131 -11.53 18.04 -3.13
C ALA A 131 -10.72 17.21 -4.14
N ASP A 132 -9.52 17.73 -4.44
CA ASP A 132 -8.45 16.91 -5.00
C ASP A 132 -7.98 15.92 -3.92
N ALA A 133 -7.63 14.72 -4.36
CA ALA A 133 -7.29 13.60 -3.52
C ALA A 133 -6.08 12.84 -4.07
N ALA A 134 -5.36 12.17 -3.17
CA ALA A 134 -4.28 11.26 -3.55
C ALA A 134 -4.47 9.88 -2.90
N GLY A 135 -4.27 8.83 -3.71
CA GLY A 135 -4.13 7.45 -3.26
C GLY A 135 -2.69 6.99 -3.50
N ILE A 136 -2.06 6.34 -2.51
CA ILE A 136 -0.75 5.68 -2.68
C ILE A 136 -0.87 4.24 -2.14
N GLY A 137 -0.48 3.25 -2.92
CA GLY A 137 -0.57 1.85 -2.50
C GLY A 137 -0.29 0.85 -3.60
N ALA A 138 -0.73 -0.40 -3.41
CA ALA A 138 -0.62 -1.44 -4.43
C ALA A 138 -1.87 -1.49 -5.31
N ALA A 139 -1.69 -1.76 -6.60
CA ALA A 139 -2.78 -2.11 -7.51
C ALA A 139 -3.33 -3.50 -7.15
N ASP A 140 -4.31 -3.53 -6.24
CA ASP A 140 -5.09 -4.72 -5.88
C ASP A 140 -6.03 -5.14 -7.03
N GLY A 141 -6.29 -4.29 -8.03
CA GLY A 141 -7.08 -4.70 -9.19
C GLY A 141 -7.08 -3.79 -10.42
N LEU A 142 -7.59 -4.35 -11.52
CA LEU A 142 -7.53 -3.80 -12.89
C LEU A 142 -8.90 -3.82 -13.60
N GLY A 143 -9.01 -3.04 -14.67
CA GLY A 143 -10.25 -2.86 -15.46
C GLY A 143 -11.07 -1.65 -15.05
N SER A 144 -10.97 -1.31 -13.77
CA SER A 144 -10.73 0.05 -13.27
C SER A 144 -9.61 -0.11 -12.23
N VAL A 145 -8.79 0.90 -11.95
CA VAL A 145 -7.70 0.68 -10.97
C VAL A 145 -8.29 0.60 -9.57
N ILE A 146 -8.09 -0.54 -8.91
CA ILE A 146 -8.46 -0.74 -7.51
C ILE A 146 -7.19 -0.60 -6.69
N LEU A 147 -7.12 0.46 -5.90
CA LEU A 147 -6.01 0.80 -5.02
C LEU A 147 -6.54 0.78 -3.60
N ASN A 148 -5.92 0.03 -2.69
CA ASN A 148 -6.28 0.01 -1.26
C ASN A 148 -7.78 -0.26 -0.99
N GLY A 149 -8.41 -1.10 -1.83
CA GLY A 149 -9.85 -1.39 -1.79
C GLY A 149 -10.77 -0.32 -2.40
N LEU A 150 -10.25 0.85 -2.80
CA LEU A 150 -10.98 1.93 -3.46
C LEU A 150 -10.90 1.77 -4.99
N ARG A 151 -12.06 1.75 -5.67
CA ARG A 151 -12.14 1.67 -7.12
C ARG A 151 -12.10 3.06 -7.76
N TYR A 152 -11.06 3.34 -8.53
CA TYR A 152 -10.91 4.53 -9.35
C TYR A 152 -11.32 4.25 -10.80
N ASN A 153 -12.27 5.02 -11.34
CA ASN A 153 -12.44 5.12 -12.79
C ASN A 153 -11.17 5.75 -13.38
N THR A 154 -10.59 5.13 -14.41
CA THR A 154 -9.38 5.58 -15.10
C THR A 154 -9.58 5.84 -16.59
N ASP A 155 -10.82 5.89 -17.09
CA ASP A 155 -11.16 6.02 -18.52
C ASP A 155 -10.62 7.34 -19.13
N SER A 156 -10.48 8.38 -18.30
CA SER A 156 -9.91 9.69 -18.66
C SER A 156 -8.57 10.01 -17.97
N ALA A 157 -7.91 9.01 -17.37
CA ALA A 157 -6.71 9.24 -16.58
C ALA A 157 -5.44 9.26 -17.45
N THR A 158 -4.53 10.18 -17.15
CA THR A 158 -3.18 10.17 -17.75
C THR A 158 -2.28 9.20 -16.99
N PHE A 159 -1.78 8.17 -17.69
CA PHE A 159 -0.84 7.20 -17.12
C PHE A 159 0.61 7.65 -17.35
N SER A 160 1.42 7.61 -16.30
CA SER A 160 2.87 7.77 -16.32
C SER A 160 3.49 6.54 -15.69
N LEU A 161 3.84 5.57 -16.54
CA LEU A 161 4.41 4.29 -16.14
C LEU A 161 5.87 4.24 -16.57
N GLU A 162 6.75 3.80 -15.68
CA GLU A 162 8.16 3.54 -15.99
C GLU A 162 8.41 2.03 -16.13
N ASP A 163 9.32 1.67 -17.05
CA ASP A 163 9.75 0.29 -17.32
C ASP A 163 8.62 -0.69 -17.75
N THR A 164 7.38 -0.21 -17.92
CA THR A 164 6.22 -0.95 -18.43
C THR A 164 5.32 -0.04 -19.26
N THR A 165 4.54 -0.62 -20.18
CA THR A 165 3.49 0.09 -20.94
C THR A 165 2.11 -0.01 -20.29
N GLU A 166 1.89 -0.96 -19.39
CA GLU A 166 0.61 -1.20 -18.72
C GLU A 166 0.80 -1.42 -17.21
N LEU A 167 -0.19 -0.99 -16.43
CA LEU A 167 -0.22 -1.21 -14.97
C LEU A 167 -0.66 -2.65 -14.68
N GLN A 168 0.11 -3.36 -13.86
CA GLN A 168 -0.12 -4.76 -13.50
C GLN A 168 -0.46 -4.90 -12.01
N ILE A 169 -1.09 -6.03 -11.64
CA ILE A 169 -1.43 -6.32 -10.24
C ILE A 169 -0.18 -6.34 -9.37
N GLY A 170 -0.28 -5.73 -8.19
CA GLY A 170 0.80 -5.61 -7.21
C GLY A 170 1.81 -4.50 -7.50
N MET A 171 1.76 -3.83 -8.65
CA MET A 171 2.56 -2.62 -8.85
C MET A 171 2.14 -1.55 -7.84
N SER A 172 3.13 -0.91 -7.21
CA SER A 172 2.94 0.28 -6.40
C SER A 172 2.57 1.45 -7.32
N ALA A 173 1.56 2.22 -6.93
CA ALA A 173 1.08 3.34 -7.71
C ALA A 173 0.64 4.50 -6.81
N ARG A 174 0.82 5.71 -7.34
CA ARG A 174 0.13 6.91 -6.89
C ARG A 174 -0.97 7.26 -7.87
N ILE A 175 -2.17 7.47 -7.37
CA ILE A 175 -3.31 8.01 -8.11
C ILE A 175 -3.58 9.42 -7.58
N ALA A 176 -3.72 10.40 -8.46
CA ALA A 176 -4.30 11.70 -8.10
C ALA A 176 -5.63 11.88 -8.84
N GLY A 177 -6.63 12.45 -8.18
CA GLY A 177 -7.97 12.57 -8.75
C GLY A 177 -8.99 13.03 -7.71
N LYS A 178 -10.24 12.64 -7.88
CA LYS A 178 -11.34 12.94 -6.94
C LYS A 178 -11.82 11.65 -6.28
N VAL A 179 -12.22 11.73 -5.02
CA VAL A 179 -12.85 10.61 -4.28
C VAL A 179 -14.19 11.08 -3.69
N ASN A 180 -15.10 10.15 -3.46
CA ASN A 180 -16.30 10.46 -2.69
C ASN A 180 -15.98 10.52 -1.18
N ALA A 181 -16.79 11.26 -0.42
CA ALA A 181 -16.59 11.51 1.02
C ALA A 181 -16.49 10.24 1.90
N ASP A 182 -16.90 9.07 1.39
CA ASP A 182 -16.83 7.79 2.09
C ASP A 182 -15.71 6.86 1.62
N PHE A 183 -14.85 7.28 0.69
CA PHE A 183 -13.73 6.47 0.18
C PHE A 183 -14.21 5.10 -0.33
N THR A 184 -15.25 5.10 -1.18
CA THR A 184 -15.77 3.88 -1.85
C THR A 184 -15.69 3.95 -3.37
N SER A 185 -15.61 5.13 -3.97
CA SER A 185 -15.34 5.33 -5.39
C SER A 185 -14.52 6.60 -5.66
N GLY A 186 -13.73 6.57 -6.72
CA GLY A 186 -12.98 7.73 -7.20
C GLY A 186 -12.93 7.84 -8.73
N ILE A 187 -12.44 8.97 -9.21
CA ILE A 187 -12.12 9.23 -10.62
C ILE A 187 -10.67 9.70 -10.65
N ALA A 188 -9.80 8.93 -11.29
CA ALA A 188 -8.39 9.28 -11.46
C ALA A 188 -8.21 10.33 -12.55
N ALA A 189 -7.41 11.35 -12.25
CA ALA A 189 -6.88 12.29 -13.23
C ALA A 189 -5.49 11.85 -13.71
N THR A 190 -4.65 11.35 -12.80
CA THR A 190 -3.33 10.79 -13.12
C THR A 190 -3.06 9.50 -12.36
N VAL A 191 -2.31 8.59 -12.99
CA VAL A 191 -1.80 7.35 -12.39
C VAL A 191 -0.30 7.28 -12.66
N VAL A 192 0.50 7.22 -11.60
CA VAL A 192 1.97 7.15 -11.67
C VAL A 192 2.44 5.85 -11.02
N SER A 193 3.23 5.05 -11.74
CA SER A 193 3.85 3.83 -11.21
C SER A 193 5.25 3.63 -11.76
N ALA A 194 6.17 3.26 -10.86
CA ALA A 194 7.53 2.84 -11.17
C ALA A 194 8.04 1.98 -10.01
N ALA A 195 9.10 1.22 -10.22
CA ALA A 195 9.71 0.43 -9.16
C ALA A 195 10.37 1.30 -8.08
N GLU A 196 10.29 0.87 -6.83
CA GLU A 196 10.99 1.46 -5.68
C GLU A 196 12.46 1.02 -5.60
N LEU A 197 12.77 -0.20 -6.02
CA LEU A 197 14.09 -0.81 -5.84
C LEU A 197 14.45 -1.68 -7.05
N ARG A 198 15.68 -1.54 -7.55
CA ARG A 198 16.25 -2.42 -8.57
C ARG A 198 17.74 -2.62 -8.33
N GLY A 199 18.18 -3.87 -8.32
CA GLY A 199 19.59 -4.23 -8.19
C GLY A 199 19.78 -5.73 -8.04
N ALA A 200 21.02 -6.15 -7.80
CA ALA A 200 21.36 -7.53 -7.52
C ALA A 200 20.90 -7.96 -6.11
N VAL A 201 20.32 -9.16 -6.01
CA VAL A 201 20.10 -9.87 -4.76
C VAL A 201 21.44 -10.26 -4.15
N SER A 202 21.57 -10.13 -2.82
CA SER A 202 22.80 -10.43 -2.07
C SER A 202 22.59 -11.29 -0.81
N ALA A 203 21.35 -11.64 -0.49
CA ALA A 203 20.97 -12.56 0.58
C ALA A 203 19.51 -12.98 0.39
N ILE A 204 19.18 -14.23 0.72
CA ILE A 204 17.82 -14.78 0.54
C ILE A 204 17.43 -15.55 1.81
N ASP A 205 16.28 -15.20 2.38
CA ASP A 205 15.64 -15.87 3.51
C ASP A 205 14.12 -15.91 3.29
N LEU A 206 13.72 -16.65 2.24
CA LEU A 206 12.31 -16.81 1.87
C LEU A 206 11.50 -17.58 2.93
N LYS A 207 12.17 -18.38 3.79
CA LYS A 207 11.53 -19.04 4.93
C LYS A 207 10.94 -18.01 5.90
N ASN A 208 11.63 -16.89 6.12
CA ASN A 208 11.15 -15.76 6.92
C ASN A 208 10.59 -14.61 6.04
N GLY A 209 10.25 -14.89 4.77
CA GLY A 209 9.63 -13.93 3.85
C GLY A 209 10.50 -12.72 3.54
N SER A 210 11.80 -12.90 3.24
CA SER A 210 12.68 -11.78 2.91
C SER A 210 13.86 -12.10 2.01
N PHE A 211 14.43 -11.06 1.40
CA PHE A 211 15.70 -11.08 0.69
C PHE A 211 16.35 -9.68 0.74
N THR A 212 17.60 -9.55 0.35
CA THR A 212 18.34 -8.27 0.40
C THR A 212 18.79 -7.86 -1.00
N VAL A 213 18.61 -6.58 -1.34
CA VAL A 213 19.05 -5.96 -2.60
C VAL A 213 19.70 -4.62 -2.26
N MET A 214 20.93 -4.38 -2.74
CA MET A 214 21.68 -3.12 -2.47
C MET A 214 21.74 -2.73 -0.97
N GLY A 215 21.75 -3.70 -0.06
CA GLY A 215 21.73 -3.48 1.39
C GLY A 215 20.36 -3.12 1.99
N ALA A 216 19.31 -2.99 1.17
CA ALA A 216 17.93 -2.86 1.63
C ALA A 216 17.30 -4.24 1.83
N ARG A 217 16.62 -4.45 2.97
CA ARG A 217 15.86 -5.67 3.26
C ARG A 217 14.48 -5.58 2.63
N VAL A 218 14.22 -6.41 1.63
CA VAL A 218 12.91 -6.61 1.03
C VAL A 218 12.15 -7.67 1.84
N THR A 219 10.91 -7.37 2.21
CA THR A 219 10.00 -8.29 2.90
C THR A 219 8.83 -8.65 1.99
N THR A 220 8.39 -9.90 2.06
CA THR A 220 7.33 -10.48 1.22
C THR A 220 6.22 -11.10 2.08
N ASP A 221 5.09 -11.40 1.46
CA ASP A 221 3.95 -12.11 2.04
C ASP A 221 3.09 -12.81 0.98
N ASN A 222 1.97 -13.38 1.42
CA ASN A 222 0.93 -13.96 0.57
C ASN A 222 0.25 -12.94 -0.38
N ALA A 223 0.43 -11.63 -0.18
CA ALA A 223 -0.04 -10.57 -1.08
C ALA A 223 1.06 -10.05 -2.02
N THR A 224 2.28 -10.59 -1.96
CA THR A 224 3.37 -10.20 -2.85
C THR A 224 3.22 -10.93 -4.17
N VAL A 225 2.99 -10.18 -5.25
CA VAL A 225 2.84 -10.74 -6.59
C VAL A 225 4.21 -11.04 -7.18
N TRP A 226 4.47 -12.30 -7.54
CA TRP A 226 5.63 -12.65 -8.35
C TRP A 226 5.24 -12.50 -9.82
N ALA A 227 6.02 -11.69 -10.55
CA ALA A 227 5.69 -11.25 -11.91
C ALA A 227 5.92 -12.34 -12.96
N ASP A 228 6.96 -13.14 -12.75
CA ASP A 228 7.50 -14.08 -13.72
C ASP A 228 7.03 -15.51 -13.43
N ALA A 229 7.08 -16.38 -14.44
CA ALA A 229 6.46 -17.71 -14.40
C ALA A 229 7.18 -18.71 -13.47
N ASP A 230 8.44 -18.46 -13.14
CA ASP A 230 9.23 -19.27 -12.21
C ASP A 230 9.27 -18.65 -10.79
N GLY A 231 8.58 -17.52 -10.60
CA GLY A 231 8.26 -16.93 -9.30
C GLY A 231 9.44 -16.76 -8.36
N THR A 232 9.50 -17.60 -7.31
CA THR A 232 10.59 -17.58 -6.32
C THR A 232 11.80 -18.44 -6.68
N THR A 233 11.73 -19.34 -7.67
CA THR A 233 12.88 -20.21 -8.00
C THR A 233 13.96 -19.47 -8.78
N ASP A 234 13.58 -18.42 -9.51
CA ASP A 234 14.52 -17.53 -10.21
C ASP A 234 15.21 -16.54 -9.26
N LEU A 235 14.70 -16.40 -8.03
CA LEU A 235 15.33 -15.57 -7.01
C LEU A 235 16.57 -16.29 -6.46
N VAL A 236 17.72 -16.06 -7.11
CA VAL A 236 19.04 -16.56 -6.74
C VAL A 236 20.00 -15.44 -6.37
N ASP A 237 21.11 -15.76 -5.71
CA ASP A 237 22.15 -14.78 -5.40
C ASP A 237 22.73 -14.15 -6.67
N GLY A 238 22.95 -12.83 -6.66
CA GLY A 238 23.37 -12.06 -7.83
C GLY A 238 22.28 -11.78 -8.87
N ALA A 239 21.08 -12.39 -8.78
CA ALA A 239 19.99 -12.11 -9.72
C ALA A 239 19.59 -10.63 -9.67
N ILE A 240 19.45 -9.97 -10.82
CA ILE A 240 18.87 -8.63 -10.88
C ILE A 240 17.37 -8.76 -10.70
N VAL A 241 16.81 -8.00 -9.75
CA VAL A 241 15.37 -7.92 -9.51
C VAL A 241 14.90 -6.48 -9.58
N GLN A 242 13.63 -6.31 -9.93
CA GLN A 242 12.87 -5.07 -9.88
C GLN A 242 11.69 -5.26 -8.94
N VAL A 243 11.62 -4.42 -7.89
CA VAL A 243 10.64 -4.53 -6.82
C VAL A 243 9.80 -3.27 -6.78
N TRP A 244 8.48 -3.46 -6.93
CA TRP A 244 7.49 -2.49 -6.48
C TRP A 244 7.13 -2.80 -5.04
N GLY A 245 6.97 -1.75 -4.23
CA GLY A 245 6.70 -1.93 -2.82
C GLY A 245 6.38 -0.65 -2.06
N LEU A 246 6.18 -0.82 -0.76
CA LEU A 246 5.83 0.24 0.17
C LEU A 246 7.03 0.44 1.12
N PRO A 247 7.74 1.57 1.06
CA PRO A 247 8.81 1.89 1.99
C PRO A 247 8.34 1.81 3.45
N ALA A 248 9.16 1.21 4.30
CA ALA A 248 8.87 0.98 5.71
C ALA A 248 9.88 1.74 6.59
N ALA A 249 10.38 1.09 7.65
CA ALA A 249 11.51 1.60 8.42
C ALA A 249 12.76 1.78 7.52
N PRO A 250 13.74 2.64 7.91
CA PRO A 250 15.03 2.77 7.26
C PRO A 250 15.62 1.47 6.70
N GLY A 251 15.96 1.48 5.40
CA GLY A 251 16.52 0.32 4.71
C GLY A 251 15.59 -0.88 4.54
N THR A 252 14.29 -0.76 4.82
CA THR A 252 13.29 -1.83 4.66
C THR A 252 12.24 -1.46 3.62
N LEU A 253 11.99 -2.37 2.68
CA LEU A 253 10.93 -2.28 1.67
C LEU A 253 9.94 -3.43 1.86
N ARG A 254 8.63 -3.15 1.85
CA ARG A 254 7.61 -4.20 1.75
C ARG A 254 7.25 -4.40 0.29
N ALA A 255 7.65 -5.52 -0.30
CA ALA A 255 7.29 -5.84 -1.67
C ALA A 255 5.76 -5.96 -1.84
N THR A 256 5.28 -5.52 -3.00
CA THR A 256 3.92 -5.71 -3.48
C THR A 256 3.92 -6.42 -4.82
N ARG A 257 4.96 -6.19 -5.65
CA ARG A 257 5.30 -7.00 -6.82
C ARG A 257 6.81 -7.16 -6.94
N VAL A 258 7.28 -8.36 -7.22
CA VAL A 258 8.69 -8.67 -7.52
C VAL A 258 8.77 -9.21 -8.93
N GLN A 259 9.68 -8.65 -9.73
CA GLN A 259 10.09 -9.16 -11.02
C GLN A 259 11.58 -9.54 -10.96
N VAL A 260 11.92 -10.71 -11.49
CA VAL A 260 13.28 -11.19 -11.67
C VAL A 260 13.69 -10.98 -13.13
N ALA A 261 14.99 -10.78 -13.38
CA ALA A 261 15.55 -10.50 -14.71
C ALA A 261 14.83 -9.37 -15.51
N PRO A 262 14.63 -8.18 -14.92
CA PRO A 262 14.02 -7.04 -15.62
C PRO A 262 14.88 -6.58 -16.81
N ALA A 263 14.22 -6.11 -17.87
CA ALA A 263 14.91 -5.63 -19.08
C ALA A 263 15.84 -4.43 -18.82
N THR A 264 15.41 -3.50 -17.96
CA THR A 264 16.26 -2.43 -17.43
C THR A 264 17.02 -2.96 -16.22
N THR A 265 18.35 -2.84 -16.18
CA THR A 265 19.20 -3.28 -15.04
C THR A 265 19.81 -2.13 -14.23
N ALA A 266 19.63 -0.88 -14.66
CA ALA A 266 20.21 0.31 -14.01
C ALA A 266 19.70 0.46 -12.55
N PRO A 267 20.61 0.55 -11.56
CA PRO A 267 20.26 0.46 -10.15
C PRO A 267 19.44 1.64 -9.64
N LEU A 268 18.56 1.32 -8.70
CA LEU A 268 17.52 2.21 -8.20
C LEU A 268 17.18 1.84 -6.76
N VAL A 269 17.00 2.83 -5.89
CA VAL A 269 16.61 2.62 -4.49
C VAL A 269 15.69 3.74 -4.00
N THR A 270 14.73 3.39 -3.17
CA THR A 270 13.78 4.33 -2.54
C THR A 270 13.85 4.19 -1.04
N GLY A 271 13.85 5.30 -0.31
CA GLY A 271 13.88 5.30 1.15
C GLY A 271 13.81 6.69 1.76
N THR A 272 13.72 6.74 3.08
CA THR A 272 13.73 7.99 3.85
C THR A 272 15.16 8.47 4.08
N VAL A 273 15.42 9.73 3.73
CA VAL A 273 16.73 10.38 3.90
C VAL A 273 17.11 10.43 5.38
N GLN A 274 18.32 10.00 5.70
CA GLN A 274 18.92 10.05 7.04
C GLN A 274 20.35 10.58 6.96
N ASN A 275 20.86 11.16 8.05
CA ASN A 275 22.24 11.63 8.15
C ASN A 275 22.69 12.53 6.98
N LEU A 276 21.81 13.42 6.51
CA LEU A 276 22.13 14.35 5.44
C LEU A 276 23.28 15.28 5.83
N ASP A 277 24.40 15.14 5.13
CA ASP A 277 25.56 16.02 5.18
C ASP A 277 25.63 16.81 3.86
N ARG A 278 25.31 18.11 3.94
CA ARG A 278 25.36 19.02 2.79
C ARG A 278 26.78 19.45 2.41
N GLY A 279 27.75 19.33 3.32
CA GLY A 279 29.15 19.66 3.04
C GLY A 279 29.85 18.56 2.24
N ALA A 280 29.64 17.30 2.63
CA ALA A 280 30.14 16.14 1.90
C ALA A 280 29.18 15.63 0.79
N GLN A 281 28.08 16.35 0.53
CA GLN A 281 27.04 16.03 -0.46
C GLN A 281 26.58 14.55 -0.42
N GLN A 282 26.29 14.07 0.79
CA GLN A 282 25.90 12.69 1.03
C GLN A 282 24.72 12.56 2.02
N PHE A 283 23.97 11.47 1.91
CA PHE A 283 23.00 11.04 2.91
C PHE A 283 22.96 9.51 2.98
N THR A 284 22.17 8.96 3.88
CA THR A 284 22.00 7.51 4.04
C THR A 284 20.55 7.07 3.80
N LEU A 285 20.39 5.90 3.17
CA LEU A 285 19.13 5.18 3.00
C LEU A 285 19.26 3.81 3.68
N GLY A 286 19.03 3.79 5.00
CA GLY A 286 19.39 2.63 5.82
C GLY A 286 20.91 2.46 5.86
N LEU A 287 21.41 1.32 5.39
CA LEU A 287 22.86 1.01 5.34
C LEU A 287 23.59 1.62 4.13
N LEU A 288 22.88 2.16 3.15
CA LEU A 288 23.44 2.65 1.90
C LEU A 288 23.79 4.15 2.00
N THR A 289 25.06 4.51 1.83
CA THR A 289 25.50 5.91 1.71
C THR A 289 25.32 6.38 0.27
N VAL A 290 24.39 7.31 0.05
CA VAL A 290 24.13 7.94 -1.24
C VAL A 290 25.00 9.19 -1.37
N ASP A 291 25.81 9.22 -2.42
CA ASP A 291 26.56 10.39 -2.87
C ASP A 291 25.73 11.11 -3.95
N PHE A 292 25.34 12.36 -3.68
CA PHE A 292 24.49 13.14 -4.59
C PHE A 292 25.22 14.33 -5.24
N GLY A 293 26.56 14.42 -5.10
CA GLY A 293 27.31 15.60 -5.56
C GLY A 293 27.18 15.92 -7.06
N ALA A 294 26.96 14.89 -7.88
CA ALA A 294 26.72 15.00 -9.32
C ALA A 294 25.28 14.66 -9.76
N ALA A 295 24.34 14.51 -8.81
CA ALA A 295 22.99 14.07 -9.11
C ALA A 295 22.10 15.20 -9.65
N ALA A 296 21.33 14.91 -10.70
CA ALA A 296 20.24 15.78 -11.12
C ALA A 296 19.05 15.67 -10.15
N PHE A 297 18.48 16.80 -9.74
CA PHE A 297 17.25 16.81 -8.94
C PHE A 297 16.02 16.81 -9.85
N GLY A 298 15.10 15.88 -9.62
CA GLY A 298 13.86 15.73 -10.37
C GLY A 298 12.63 16.28 -9.62
N PRO A 299 11.40 15.96 -10.08
CA PRO A 299 10.19 16.49 -9.48
C PRO A 299 10.06 16.20 -7.97
N GLY A 300 9.44 17.14 -7.26
CA GLY A 300 9.09 17.01 -5.84
C GLY A 300 10.22 17.24 -4.84
N ILE A 301 11.46 17.49 -5.28
CA ILE A 301 12.59 17.80 -4.39
C ILE A 301 13.70 18.56 -5.12
N ASP A 302 14.43 19.41 -4.39
CA ASP A 302 15.66 20.05 -4.84
C ASP A 302 16.75 19.95 -3.76
N ALA A 303 17.97 20.42 -4.05
CA ALA A 303 19.09 20.32 -3.11
C ALA A 303 18.90 21.13 -1.81
N ALA A 304 18.03 22.15 -1.81
CA ALA A 304 17.74 22.97 -0.63
C ALA A 304 16.69 22.30 0.28
N SER A 305 15.61 21.79 -0.32
CA SER A 305 14.50 21.09 0.32
C SER A 305 14.80 19.64 0.72
N LEU A 306 15.86 19.03 0.18
CA LEU A 306 16.39 17.76 0.67
C LEU A 306 16.68 17.86 2.18
N ALA A 307 16.03 17.00 2.97
CA ALA A 307 16.09 17.01 4.43
C ALA A 307 15.92 15.59 4.99
N ASN A 308 16.35 15.37 6.24
CA ASN A 308 16.12 14.10 6.94
C ASN A 308 14.61 13.84 7.11
N GLY A 309 14.17 12.61 6.88
CA GLY A 309 12.77 12.18 6.89
C GLY A 309 12.06 12.28 5.55
N THR A 310 12.59 13.01 4.56
CA THR A 310 12.00 13.07 3.21
C THR A 310 12.12 11.72 2.50
N LEU A 311 11.04 11.25 1.87
CA LEU A 311 11.04 10.04 1.06
C LEU A 311 11.57 10.36 -0.34
N VAL A 312 12.67 9.71 -0.74
CA VAL A 312 13.32 9.94 -2.04
C VAL A 312 13.51 8.65 -2.82
N ARG A 313 13.51 8.78 -4.15
CA ARG A 313 13.89 7.74 -5.10
C ARG A 313 15.18 8.17 -5.80
N VAL A 314 16.19 7.31 -5.77
CA VAL A 314 17.56 7.59 -6.20
C VAL A 314 17.96 6.60 -7.29
N ARG A 315 18.40 7.12 -8.44
CA ARG A 315 18.94 6.33 -9.56
C ARG A 315 20.46 6.45 -9.62
N GLY A 316 21.10 5.41 -10.13
CA GLY A 316 22.52 5.41 -10.52
C GLY A 316 22.74 4.58 -11.79
N THR A 317 23.97 4.60 -12.31
CA THR A 317 24.39 3.82 -13.48
C THR A 317 25.26 2.61 -13.14
N ALA A 318 25.84 2.58 -11.94
CA ALA A 318 26.68 1.50 -11.44
C ALA A 318 26.17 0.99 -10.08
N VAL A 319 26.35 -0.30 -9.81
CA VAL A 319 25.97 -0.91 -8.53
C VAL A 319 26.79 -0.32 -7.37
N PRO A 320 26.24 -0.27 -6.14
CA PRO A 320 26.98 0.24 -4.99
C PRO A 320 28.29 -0.52 -4.73
N ALA A 321 29.35 0.23 -4.42
CA ALA A 321 30.65 -0.32 -4.03
C ALA A 321 30.96 0.06 -2.59
N ALA A 322 31.34 -0.91 -1.75
CA ALA A 322 31.63 -0.72 -0.32
C ALA A 322 30.54 0.07 0.44
N GLY A 323 29.26 -0.12 0.07
CA GLY A 323 28.12 0.59 0.69
C GLY A 323 27.91 2.04 0.21
N ARG A 324 28.72 2.56 -0.72
CA ARG A 324 28.50 3.86 -1.38
C ARG A 324 27.77 3.68 -2.71
N PHE A 325 26.74 4.50 -2.95
CA PHE A 325 25.97 4.57 -4.19
C PHE A 325 26.06 5.98 -4.78
N THR A 326 26.66 6.10 -5.97
CA THR A 326 26.75 7.37 -6.70
C THR A 326 25.45 7.62 -7.44
N ALA A 327 24.70 8.62 -6.99
CA ALA A 327 23.43 9.01 -7.59
C ALA A 327 23.67 9.82 -8.87
N THR A 328 22.97 9.45 -9.93
CA THR A 328 22.80 10.28 -11.13
C THR A 328 21.52 11.10 -11.08
N GLN A 329 20.53 10.67 -10.29
CA GLN A 329 19.29 11.41 -10.07
C GLN A 329 18.71 11.18 -8.67
N VAL A 330 18.20 12.26 -8.06
CA VAL A 330 17.39 12.22 -6.83
C VAL A 330 16.01 12.83 -7.12
N GLN A 331 14.94 12.14 -6.77
CA GLN A 331 13.56 12.58 -6.99
C GLN A 331 12.74 12.44 -5.69
N GLY A 332 11.79 13.33 -5.45
CA GLY A 332 10.85 13.18 -4.32
C GLY A 332 9.87 12.06 -4.63
N TRP A 333 9.82 11.01 -3.81
CA TRP A 333 8.95 9.87 -4.09
C TRP A 333 7.61 10.00 -3.38
N TYR A 334 6.52 9.81 -4.14
CA TYR A 334 5.15 9.90 -3.65
C TYR A 334 4.84 11.13 -2.79
N ALA A 335 5.40 12.29 -3.12
CA ALA A 335 5.22 13.55 -2.39
C ALA A 335 3.74 13.93 -2.20
N ILE A 336 3.25 13.83 -0.96
CA ILE A 336 1.86 14.08 -0.60
C ILE A 336 1.55 15.59 -0.64
N PRO A 337 0.34 16.01 -1.07
CA PRO A 337 -0.03 17.43 -1.05
C PRO A 337 0.08 18.00 0.37
N SER A 338 0.62 19.20 0.51
CA SER A 338 0.79 19.87 1.80
C SER A 338 -0.42 20.72 2.24
N ALA A 339 -1.44 20.84 1.40
CA ALA A 339 -2.65 21.60 1.71
C ALA A 339 -3.58 20.83 2.65
N ASP A 340 -4.14 21.52 3.63
CA ASP A 340 -5.14 20.96 4.54
C ASP A 340 -6.49 20.73 3.82
N GLY A 341 -7.30 19.81 4.35
CA GLY A 341 -8.59 19.40 3.78
C GLY A 341 -8.48 18.48 2.56
N ILE A 342 -7.27 18.14 2.12
CA ILE A 342 -7.03 17.15 1.05
C ILE A 342 -7.37 15.74 1.55
N ALA A 343 -8.16 15.02 0.76
CA ALA A 343 -8.47 13.61 1.00
C ALA A 343 -7.27 12.73 0.61
N LEU A 344 -6.83 11.89 1.52
CA LEU A 344 -5.64 11.08 1.36
C LEU A 344 -5.91 9.62 1.76
N GLN A 345 -5.50 8.72 0.88
CA GLN A 345 -5.54 7.28 1.07
C GLN A 345 -4.11 6.74 0.97
N LEU A 346 -3.58 6.16 2.05
CA LEU A 346 -2.24 5.58 2.08
C LEU A 346 -2.30 4.09 2.43
N ALA A 347 -1.64 3.24 1.65
CA ALA A 347 -1.19 1.95 2.12
C ALA A 347 0.30 2.00 2.44
N GLY A 348 0.68 1.39 3.55
CA GLY A 348 2.08 1.29 3.93
C GLY A 348 2.28 0.46 5.17
N VAL A 349 3.53 0.41 5.60
CA VAL A 349 3.91 -0.23 6.87
C VAL A 349 3.90 0.84 7.96
N VAL A 350 3.31 0.50 9.11
CA VAL A 350 3.36 1.32 10.31
C VAL A 350 4.80 1.41 10.82
N THR A 351 5.27 2.64 11.02
CA THR A 351 6.55 2.96 11.69
C THR A 351 6.32 3.99 12.80
N ASP A 352 7.31 4.19 13.66
CA ASP A 352 7.29 5.14 14.79
C ASP A 352 6.02 5.05 15.67
N PHE A 353 5.45 3.86 15.83
CA PHE A 353 4.22 3.69 16.61
C PHE A 353 4.44 3.94 18.09
N ALA A 354 3.88 5.04 18.60
CA ALA A 354 3.75 5.34 20.02
C ALA A 354 2.32 5.08 20.51
N ALA A 355 1.30 5.45 19.72
CA ALA A 355 -0.12 5.19 19.99
C ALA A 355 -0.95 5.27 18.71
N LEU A 356 -2.25 4.94 18.78
CA LEU A 356 -3.18 5.13 17.65
C LEU A 356 -3.28 6.59 17.17
N GLY A 357 -2.91 7.57 18.00
CA GLY A 357 -2.86 8.99 17.63
C GLY A 357 -1.48 9.51 17.24
N ASP A 358 -0.45 8.66 17.28
CA ASP A 358 0.93 9.04 16.93
C ASP A 358 1.69 7.81 16.41
N PHE A 359 1.66 7.67 15.09
CA PHE A 359 2.47 6.73 14.31
C PHE A 359 2.67 7.28 12.89
N ARG A 360 3.43 6.57 12.06
CA ARG A 360 3.67 6.95 10.67
C ARG A 360 3.30 5.87 9.66
N VAL A 361 2.91 6.32 8.48
CA VAL A 361 2.75 5.51 7.25
C VAL A 361 3.39 6.28 6.09
N LEU A 362 4.30 5.63 5.37
CA LEU A 362 5.12 6.25 4.30
C LEU A 362 5.85 7.54 4.76
N GLY A 363 6.22 7.63 6.05
CA GLY A 363 6.85 8.80 6.66
C GLY A 363 5.90 9.87 7.22
N ASN A 364 4.62 9.84 6.87
CA ASN A 364 3.62 10.85 7.26
C ASN A 364 3.05 10.56 8.63
N LYS A 365 2.78 11.61 9.44
CA LYS A 365 2.12 11.45 10.75
C LYS A 365 0.65 11.08 10.59
N ILE A 366 0.19 10.13 11.40
CA ILE A 366 -1.17 9.58 11.35
C ILE A 366 -1.83 9.71 12.73
N ASP A 367 -3.05 10.25 12.77
CA ASP A 367 -3.96 10.14 13.92
C ASP A 367 -5.17 9.29 13.53
N ALA A 368 -5.27 8.10 14.13
CA ALA A 368 -6.35 7.15 13.96
C ALA A 368 -7.18 6.92 15.23
N ARG A 369 -7.11 7.82 16.23
CA ARG A 369 -7.87 7.72 17.50
C ARG A 369 -9.37 7.54 17.32
N ASN A 370 -9.93 8.16 16.28
CA ASN A 370 -11.35 8.16 15.96
C ASN A 370 -11.69 7.33 14.71
N ALA A 371 -10.74 6.54 14.19
CA ALA A 371 -10.90 5.81 12.95
C ALA A 371 -11.80 4.57 13.12
N GLN A 372 -12.58 4.24 12.09
CA GLN A 372 -13.19 2.92 11.96
C GLN A 372 -12.10 1.89 11.62
N ILE A 373 -11.73 1.05 12.59
CA ILE A 373 -10.68 0.03 12.42
C ILE A 373 -11.29 -1.31 12.00
N THR A 374 -10.75 -1.90 10.93
CA THR A 374 -11.20 -3.19 10.36
C THR A 374 -10.02 -4.09 9.97
N GLY A 375 -10.29 -5.35 9.62
CA GLY A 375 -9.26 -6.30 9.14
C GLY A 375 -8.47 -7.03 10.24
N GLY A 376 -8.71 -6.70 11.50
CA GLY A 376 -8.11 -7.36 12.67
C GLY A 376 -8.49 -6.63 13.96
N PRO A 377 -8.07 -7.13 15.14
CA PRO A 377 -8.27 -6.43 16.40
C PRO A 377 -7.35 -5.20 16.50
N VAL A 378 -7.85 -4.13 17.12
CA VAL A 378 -7.14 -2.84 17.25
C VAL A 378 -5.75 -2.99 17.89
N GLY A 379 -5.62 -3.87 18.87
CA GLY A 379 -4.34 -4.16 19.56
C GLY A 379 -3.27 -4.84 18.69
N SER A 380 -3.59 -5.24 17.45
CA SER A 380 -2.60 -5.73 16.48
C SER A 380 -1.89 -4.61 15.71
N ILE A 381 -2.27 -3.34 15.87
CA ILE A 381 -1.59 -2.21 15.21
C ILE A 381 -0.29 -1.89 15.96
N GLY A 382 0.82 -1.83 15.22
CA GLY A 382 2.16 -1.56 15.74
C GLY A 382 3.20 -1.59 14.62
N ASN A 383 4.47 -1.34 14.95
CA ASN A 383 5.55 -1.28 13.95
C ASN A 383 5.64 -2.57 13.12
N GLY A 384 5.73 -2.44 11.79
CA GLY A 384 5.81 -3.58 10.86
C GLY A 384 4.47 -4.06 10.30
N VAL A 385 3.34 -3.59 10.84
CA VAL A 385 1.98 -3.94 10.36
C VAL A 385 1.66 -3.19 9.07
N LYS A 386 1.15 -3.88 8.05
CA LYS A 386 0.65 -3.25 6.81
C LYS A 386 -0.78 -2.77 7.05
N VAL A 387 -1.02 -1.49 6.85
CA VAL A 387 -2.33 -0.85 6.97
C VAL A 387 -2.69 -0.08 5.69
N GLU A 388 -3.99 0.07 5.47
CA GLU A 388 -4.58 1.07 4.60
C GLU A 388 -5.27 2.11 5.50
N VAL A 389 -5.03 3.40 5.25
CA VAL A 389 -5.61 4.52 6.00
C VAL A 389 -6.24 5.53 5.05
N ASP A 390 -7.50 5.85 5.29
CA ASP A 390 -8.27 6.87 4.58
C ASP A 390 -8.60 8.03 5.52
N GLY A 391 -8.28 9.27 5.12
CA GLY A 391 -8.47 10.42 5.98
C GLY A 391 -8.38 11.77 5.27
N LEU A 392 -8.39 12.83 6.07
CA LEU A 392 -8.17 14.21 5.63
C LEU A 392 -6.87 14.73 6.24
N LEU A 393 -6.05 15.41 5.44
CA LEU A 393 -4.86 16.08 5.96
C LEU A 393 -5.25 17.34 6.75
N SER A 394 -4.67 17.51 7.93
CA SER A 394 -4.85 18.70 8.76
C SER A 394 -3.54 18.98 9.51
N ALA A 395 -2.97 20.17 9.36
CA ALA A 395 -1.69 20.58 9.95
C ALA A 395 -0.55 19.54 9.76
N GLN A 396 -0.43 18.96 8.55
CA GLN A 396 0.52 17.89 8.19
C GLN A 396 0.34 16.54 8.94
N VAL A 397 -0.81 16.32 9.57
CA VAL A 397 -1.22 15.03 10.15
C VAL A 397 -2.40 14.48 9.34
N LEU A 398 -2.35 13.21 8.96
CA LEU A 398 -3.50 12.53 8.38
C LEU A 398 -4.47 12.13 9.49
N VAL A 399 -5.61 12.82 9.58
CA VAL A 399 -6.69 12.48 10.51
C VAL A 399 -7.56 11.41 9.84
N VAL A 400 -7.47 10.19 10.35
CA VAL A 400 -8.00 8.98 9.70
C VAL A 400 -9.46 8.74 10.06
N LYS A 401 -10.29 8.58 9.02
CA LYS A 401 -11.71 8.17 9.11
C LYS A 401 -11.83 6.65 9.10
N LYS A 402 -11.01 5.94 8.30
CA LYS A 402 -11.00 4.47 8.20
C LYS A 402 -9.58 3.93 8.20
N LEU A 403 -9.35 2.87 8.97
CA LEU A 403 -8.09 2.11 8.96
C LEU A 403 -8.40 0.64 8.75
N ARG A 404 -7.75 0.01 7.77
CA ARG A 404 -7.85 -1.42 7.52
C ARG A 404 -6.49 -2.09 7.72
N ILE A 405 -6.44 -3.03 8.65
CA ILE A 405 -5.29 -3.91 8.84
C ILE A 405 -5.26 -4.89 7.66
N ARG A 406 -4.15 -4.93 6.93
CA ARG A 406 -3.96 -5.78 5.74
C ARG A 406 -2.97 -6.92 5.95
N HIS A 407 -1.99 -6.73 6.83
CA HIS A 407 -1.07 -7.81 7.21
C HIS A 407 -0.42 -7.53 8.57
N VAL A 408 -0.51 -8.50 9.49
CA VAL A 408 0.21 -8.51 10.76
C VAL A 408 1.35 -9.53 10.67
N PRO A 409 2.63 -9.13 10.87
CA PRO A 409 3.77 -10.05 10.81
C PRO A 409 3.56 -11.29 11.68
N GLY A 410 3.86 -12.48 11.13
CA GLY A 410 3.67 -13.77 11.81
C GLY A 410 2.23 -14.28 11.88
N THR A 411 1.22 -13.44 11.64
CA THR A 411 -0.21 -13.84 11.57
C THR A 411 -0.74 -13.85 10.13
N GLY A 412 -0.22 -12.99 9.26
CA GLY A 412 -0.72 -12.79 7.90
C GLY A 412 -1.86 -11.77 7.84
N GLY A 413 -2.71 -11.88 6.81
CA GLY A 413 -3.85 -11.01 6.61
C GLY A 413 -4.61 -11.32 5.30
N PRO A 414 -5.73 -10.63 5.05
CA PRO A 414 -6.59 -10.88 3.90
C PRO A 414 -5.95 -10.41 2.59
N VAL A 415 -5.96 -11.29 1.60
CA VAL A 415 -5.52 -11.03 0.22
C VAL A 415 -6.70 -11.13 -0.71
N SER A 416 -6.81 -10.19 -1.64
CA SER A 416 -7.87 -10.15 -2.65
C SER A 416 -7.36 -9.35 -3.84
N PHE A 417 -7.27 -10.00 -4.99
CA PHE A 417 -6.93 -9.40 -6.27
C PHE A 417 -8.14 -9.45 -7.19
N THR A 418 -8.41 -8.36 -7.92
CA THR A 418 -9.63 -8.24 -8.74
C THR A 418 -9.30 -7.81 -10.17
N VAL A 419 -9.80 -8.52 -11.19
CA VAL A 419 -9.71 -8.08 -12.59
C VAL A 419 -11.07 -8.02 -13.26
N ILE A 420 -11.33 -6.91 -13.95
CA ILE A 420 -12.61 -6.59 -14.58
C ILE A 420 -12.41 -6.36 -16.07
N GLY A 421 -13.08 -7.13 -16.93
CA GLY A 421 -12.94 -6.95 -18.36
C GLY A 421 -13.60 -8.03 -19.19
N ALA A 422 -13.41 -7.93 -20.51
CA ALA A 422 -13.71 -9.02 -21.40
C ALA A 422 -12.63 -10.11 -21.27
N ILE A 423 -13.06 -11.37 -21.31
CA ILE A 423 -12.18 -12.53 -21.47
C ILE A 423 -11.51 -12.47 -22.86
N GLY A 424 -10.21 -12.70 -22.90
CA GLY A 424 -9.44 -12.89 -24.13
C GLY A 424 -8.51 -14.11 -24.02
N GLY A 425 -8.09 -14.66 -25.16
CA GLY A 425 -7.17 -15.80 -25.20
C GLY A 425 -7.70 -17.06 -24.50
N TYR A 426 -9.02 -17.23 -24.41
CA TYR A 426 -9.64 -18.37 -23.72
C TYR A 426 -9.25 -19.69 -24.40
N GLN A 427 -8.58 -20.55 -23.64
CA GLN A 427 -8.30 -21.94 -24.00
C GLN A 427 -9.13 -22.91 -23.14
N SER A 428 -9.26 -22.60 -21.84
CA SER A 428 -10.08 -23.36 -20.90
C SER A 428 -10.40 -22.52 -19.65
N ALA A 429 -11.22 -23.05 -18.73
CA ALA A 429 -11.38 -22.45 -17.40
C ALA A 429 -10.05 -22.31 -16.62
N ALA A 430 -9.02 -23.10 -16.95
CA ALA A 430 -7.69 -23.02 -16.33
C ALA A 430 -6.75 -22.00 -16.98
N ASP A 431 -7.03 -21.55 -18.20
CA ASP A 431 -6.17 -20.64 -18.96
C ASP A 431 -6.99 -19.70 -19.87
N PHE A 432 -7.10 -18.46 -19.41
CA PHE A 432 -7.62 -17.32 -20.16
C PHE A 432 -7.02 -16.02 -19.60
N THR A 433 -7.27 -14.89 -20.27
CA THR A 433 -6.82 -13.57 -19.81
C THR A 433 -7.98 -12.62 -19.58
N VAL A 434 -7.84 -11.70 -18.63
CA VAL A 434 -8.73 -10.55 -18.41
C VAL A 434 -7.85 -9.33 -18.18
N ARG A 435 -7.91 -8.33 -19.08
CA ARG A 435 -7.01 -7.15 -19.07
C ARG A 435 -5.52 -7.55 -18.99
N GLY A 436 -5.08 -8.48 -19.83
CA GLY A 436 -3.70 -8.97 -19.88
C GLY A 436 -3.29 -9.93 -18.75
N GLN A 437 -3.95 -9.86 -17.59
CA GLN A 437 -3.74 -10.78 -16.48
C GLN A 437 -4.21 -12.20 -16.86
N ARG A 438 -3.31 -13.20 -16.76
CA ARG A 438 -3.70 -14.62 -16.87
C ARG A 438 -4.53 -15.05 -15.65
N VAL A 439 -5.53 -15.89 -15.88
CA VAL A 439 -6.48 -16.35 -14.86
C VAL A 439 -6.65 -17.86 -14.96
N ASN A 440 -6.64 -18.52 -13.80
CA ASN A 440 -7.09 -19.89 -13.63
C ASN A 440 -8.33 -19.89 -12.72
N ALA A 441 -9.47 -20.31 -13.27
CA ALA A 441 -10.76 -20.48 -12.63
C ALA A 441 -11.26 -21.94 -12.65
N SER A 442 -10.36 -22.91 -12.85
CA SER A 442 -10.71 -24.34 -12.86
C SER A 442 -10.68 -25.00 -11.48
N GLY A 443 -10.41 -24.23 -10.41
CA GLY A 443 -10.41 -24.74 -9.05
C GLY A 443 -11.82 -25.18 -8.63
N SER A 444 -11.94 -26.33 -7.97
CA SER A 444 -13.25 -26.85 -7.53
C SER A 444 -13.97 -25.96 -6.49
N GLY A 445 -13.24 -25.04 -5.85
CA GLY A 445 -13.79 -24.02 -4.96
C GLY A 445 -14.17 -22.70 -5.66
N THR A 446 -13.93 -22.54 -6.97
CA THR A 446 -14.22 -21.30 -7.68
C THR A 446 -15.74 -21.09 -7.80
N ILE A 447 -16.24 -20.01 -7.22
CA ILE A 447 -17.67 -19.65 -7.23
C ILE A 447 -17.99 -18.89 -8.52
N PHE A 448 -18.97 -19.37 -9.29
CA PHE A 448 -19.49 -18.66 -10.46
C PHE A 448 -20.81 -17.95 -10.10
N GLU A 449 -20.93 -16.67 -10.43
CA GLU A 449 -22.12 -15.84 -10.20
C GLU A 449 -22.65 -15.29 -11.53
N ASN A 450 -23.97 -15.25 -11.70
CA ASN A 450 -24.67 -14.83 -12.93
C ASN A 450 -24.29 -15.64 -14.20
N GLY A 451 -23.77 -16.86 -14.02
CA GLY A 451 -23.34 -17.77 -15.07
C GLY A 451 -22.58 -18.95 -14.47
N THR A 452 -21.92 -19.74 -15.32
CA THR A 452 -21.22 -20.97 -14.95
C THR A 452 -19.83 -21.03 -15.59
N ALA A 453 -19.01 -22.04 -15.22
CA ALA A 453 -17.74 -22.30 -15.90
C ALA A 453 -17.89 -22.57 -17.41
N ALA A 454 -19.06 -23.07 -17.86
CA ALA A 454 -19.35 -23.32 -19.28
C ALA A 454 -19.64 -22.03 -20.07
N ASP A 455 -19.97 -20.93 -19.39
CA ASP A 455 -20.20 -19.61 -20.01
C ASP A 455 -18.91 -18.82 -20.25
N LEU A 456 -17.76 -19.32 -19.77
CA LEU A 456 -16.45 -18.73 -20.05
C LEU A 456 -16.12 -18.83 -21.54
N GLY A 457 -15.74 -17.70 -22.13
CA GLY A 457 -15.37 -17.62 -23.54
C GLY A 457 -14.99 -16.20 -23.95
N ASN A 458 -14.29 -16.08 -25.08
CA ASN A 458 -13.78 -14.79 -25.56
C ASN A 458 -14.90 -13.73 -25.71
N GLY A 459 -14.62 -12.50 -25.30
CA GLY A 459 -15.54 -11.36 -25.33
C GLY A 459 -16.52 -11.25 -24.16
N LYS A 460 -16.74 -12.33 -23.38
CA LYS A 460 -17.62 -12.29 -22.20
C LYS A 460 -17.04 -11.38 -21.13
N ARG A 461 -17.86 -10.48 -20.55
CA ARG A 461 -17.43 -9.57 -19.49
C ARG A 461 -17.58 -10.21 -18.11
N VAL A 462 -16.50 -10.23 -17.36
CA VAL A 462 -16.42 -10.82 -16.02
C VAL A 462 -15.73 -9.88 -15.04
N THR A 463 -16.08 -10.03 -13.76
CA THR A 463 -15.26 -9.64 -12.62
C THR A 463 -14.70 -10.92 -12.00
N VAL A 464 -13.39 -11.07 -12.00
CA VAL A 464 -12.69 -12.18 -11.36
C VAL A 464 -12.08 -11.68 -10.06
N VAL A 465 -12.31 -12.39 -8.96
CA VAL A 465 -11.66 -12.16 -7.66
C VAL A 465 -10.85 -13.41 -7.30
N GLY A 466 -9.57 -13.22 -6.97
CA GLY A 466 -8.66 -14.28 -6.54
C GLY A 466 -7.91 -13.93 -5.25
N ASP A 467 -7.37 -14.94 -4.58
CA ASP A 467 -6.67 -14.79 -3.28
C ASP A 467 -5.14 -14.77 -3.40
N ARG A 468 -4.61 -15.06 -4.60
CA ARG A 468 -3.17 -15.13 -4.88
C ARG A 468 -2.89 -14.97 -6.37
N VAL A 469 -1.69 -14.48 -6.70
CA VAL A 469 -1.10 -14.60 -8.03
C VAL A 469 0.12 -15.51 -7.89
N VAL A 470 0.13 -16.63 -8.61
CA VAL A 470 1.21 -17.62 -8.64
C VAL A 470 1.69 -17.67 -10.07
N ASP A 471 3.00 -17.51 -10.30
CA ASP A 471 3.63 -17.68 -11.61
C ASP A 471 3.01 -16.78 -12.70
N GLY A 472 2.68 -15.54 -12.31
CA GLY A 472 1.96 -14.57 -13.14
C GLY A 472 0.47 -14.89 -13.38
N VAL A 473 -0.09 -15.96 -12.81
CA VAL A 473 -1.50 -16.40 -12.97
C VAL A 473 -2.32 -16.10 -11.72
N LEU A 474 -3.43 -15.37 -11.89
CA LEU A 474 -4.42 -15.12 -10.85
C LEU A 474 -5.26 -16.39 -10.61
N ILE A 475 -5.22 -16.92 -9.39
CA ILE A 475 -6.05 -18.07 -9.00
C ILE A 475 -7.41 -17.55 -8.52
N ALA A 476 -8.46 -17.79 -9.30
CA ALA A 476 -9.79 -17.27 -9.05
C ALA A 476 -10.51 -18.05 -7.93
N GLN A 477 -11.02 -17.30 -6.96
CA GLN A 477 -11.97 -17.79 -5.96
C GLN A 477 -13.41 -17.48 -6.37
N ARG A 478 -13.61 -16.46 -7.21
CA ARG A 478 -14.92 -16.07 -7.74
C ARG A 478 -14.83 -15.50 -9.15
N VAL A 479 -15.80 -15.83 -10.00
CA VAL A 479 -16.02 -15.23 -11.32
C VAL A 479 -17.48 -14.81 -11.42
N SER A 480 -17.73 -13.50 -11.45
CA SER A 480 -19.06 -12.93 -11.59
C SER A 480 -19.24 -12.41 -13.02
N PHE A 481 -20.17 -12.98 -13.78
CA PHE A 481 -20.50 -12.49 -15.12
C PHE A 481 -21.26 -11.17 -15.03
N THR A 482 -20.92 -10.24 -15.92
CA THR A 482 -21.69 -9.00 -16.09
C THR A 482 -22.92 -9.33 -16.93
N LEU A 483 -24.11 -9.11 -16.38
CA LEU A 483 -25.36 -9.24 -17.13
C LEU A 483 -25.38 -8.20 -18.29
N PRO A 484 -25.96 -8.56 -19.45
CA PRO A 484 -25.98 -7.71 -20.65
C PRO A 484 -26.84 -6.45 -20.49
#